data_AF-A0A962MI97-F1
#
_entry.id   AF-A0A962MI97-F1
#
_cell.length_a   1.000
_cell.length_b   1.000
_cell.length_c   1.000
_cell.angle_alpha   90.00
_cell.angle_beta   90.00
_cell.angle_gamma   90.00
#
_symmetry.space_group_name_H-M   'P 1'
#
loop_
_entity.id
_entity.type
_entity.pdbx_description
1 polymer ?
#
loop_
_entity_poly.entity_id
_entity_poly.type
_entity_poly.pdbx_seq_one_letter_code
_entity_poly.pdbx_strand_id
1 'polypeptide(L)'
;MSARSLVHYLAEIDDPRQAKGIRHRQLSSLTIMVMAMLCGRTSLKGIARFGRAHVKQLAEVIPLPRNKTPSFSTFQRLSRQVDAQQLCTSFNRWMAQYRGHETIAIDGKSITSTFQA
;
A
#
# COMPACT_ATOMS: atom_id res chain seq x y z
N MET A 1 -9.28 -21.38 -10.83
CA MET A 1 -9.71 -19.97 -10.73
C MET A 1 -8.47 -19.10 -10.89
N SER A 2 -8.47 -18.12 -11.81
CA SER A 2 -7.32 -17.22 -11.96
C SER A 2 -7.29 -16.25 -10.77
N ALA A 3 -6.16 -16.19 -10.06
CA ALA A 3 -5.99 -15.26 -8.94
C ALA A 3 -6.02 -13.81 -9.47
N ARG A 4 -6.74 -12.93 -8.78
CA ARG A 4 -6.78 -11.49 -9.05
C ARG A 4 -5.58 -10.80 -8.40
N SER A 5 -5.12 -9.72 -9.04
CA SER A 5 -3.95 -8.96 -8.60
C SER A 5 -4.23 -8.15 -7.33
N LEU A 6 -3.16 -7.76 -6.61
CA LEU A 6 -3.25 -6.84 -5.47
C LEU A 6 -3.94 -5.52 -5.84
N VAL A 7 -3.62 -4.99 -7.03
CA VAL A 7 -4.17 -3.73 -7.55
C VAL A 7 -5.70 -3.81 -7.67
N HIS A 8 -6.25 -4.97 -8.04
CA HIS A 8 -7.69 -5.17 -8.11
C HIS A 8 -8.37 -4.95 -6.75
N TYR A 9 -7.86 -5.57 -5.68
CA TYR A 9 -8.43 -5.42 -4.34
C TYR A 9 -8.20 -4.02 -3.75
N LEU A 10 -7.03 -3.42 -3.99
CA LEU A 10 -6.76 -2.06 -3.51
C LEU A 10 -7.60 -0.99 -4.21
N ALA A 11 -8.18 -1.30 -5.38
CA ALA A 11 -9.07 -0.38 -6.09
C ALA A 11 -10.47 -0.28 -5.44
N GLU A 12 -10.81 -1.21 -4.55
CA GLU A 12 -12.06 -1.17 -3.76
C GLU A 12 -11.99 -0.19 -2.57
N ILE A 13 -10.80 0.34 -2.27
CA ILE A 13 -10.60 1.27 -1.15
C ILE A 13 -11.02 2.68 -1.58
N ASP A 14 -11.90 3.30 -0.80
CA ASP A 14 -12.41 4.64 -1.06
C ASP A 14 -11.28 5.68 -1.02
N ASP A 15 -11.27 6.60 -1.99
CA ASP A 15 -10.34 7.74 -2.02
C ASP A 15 -11.03 8.97 -1.41
N PRO A 16 -10.73 9.34 -0.15
CA PRO A 16 -11.38 10.47 0.52
C PRO A 16 -10.91 11.84 -0.02
N ARG A 17 -9.97 11.86 -0.98
CA ARG A 17 -9.38 13.09 -1.49
C ARG A 17 -10.29 13.71 -2.55
N GLN A 18 -10.41 15.03 -2.50
CA GLN A 18 -11.12 15.77 -3.54
C GLN A 18 -10.40 15.61 -4.89
N ALA A 19 -11.16 15.45 -5.96
CA ALA A 19 -10.62 15.19 -7.31
C ALA A 19 -9.67 16.30 -7.83
N LYS A 20 -9.83 17.54 -7.36
CA LYS A 20 -8.98 18.67 -7.74
C LYS A 20 -7.59 18.54 -7.13
N GLY A 21 -6.55 18.55 -7.96
CA GLY A 21 -5.14 18.56 -7.52
C GLY A 21 -4.51 17.18 -7.27
N ILE A 22 -5.19 16.08 -7.64
CA ILE A 22 -4.62 14.73 -7.50
C ILE A 22 -3.54 14.51 -8.57
N ARG A 23 -2.27 14.62 -8.16
CA ARG A 23 -1.12 14.28 -9.01
C ARG A 23 -0.88 12.78 -9.08
N HIS A 24 -0.96 12.07 -7.95
CA HIS A 24 -0.78 10.62 -7.87
C HIS A 24 -2.08 9.97 -7.40
N ARG A 25 -2.55 8.97 -8.18
CA ARG A 25 -3.72 8.17 -7.80
C ARG A 25 -3.47 7.48 -6.45
N GLN A 26 -4.51 7.38 -5.63
CA GLN A 26 -4.42 6.72 -4.33
C GLN A 26 -4.03 5.27 -4.52
N LEU A 27 -4.66 4.60 -5.48
CA LEU A 27 -4.36 3.24 -5.88
C LEU A 27 -2.86 3.00 -6.14
N SER A 28 -2.22 3.82 -6.98
CA SER A 28 -0.78 3.68 -7.25
C SER A 28 0.06 3.87 -5.98
N SER A 29 -0.33 4.81 -5.12
CA SER A 29 0.39 5.10 -3.88
C SER A 29 0.23 3.97 -2.85
N LEU A 30 -0.98 3.43 -2.70
CA LEU A 30 -1.26 2.28 -1.84
C LEU A 30 -0.53 1.03 -2.33
N THR A 31 -0.52 0.80 -3.64
CA THR A 31 0.20 -0.33 -4.24
C THR A 31 1.69 -0.28 -3.90
N ILE A 32 2.34 0.87 -4.09
CA ILE A 32 3.76 1.04 -3.71
C ILE A 32 3.97 0.83 -2.21
N MET A 33 3.06 1.37 -1.39
CA MET A 33 3.14 1.24 0.07
C MET A 33 3.09 -0.23 0.50
N VAL A 34 2.12 -1.00 0.00
CA VAL A 34 1.98 -2.44 0.30
C VAL A 34 3.17 -3.23 -0.22
N MET A 35 3.60 -3.02 -1.47
CA MET A 35 4.77 -3.72 -2.03
C MET A 35 6.04 -3.43 -1.21
N ALA A 36 6.25 -2.17 -0.81
CA ALA A 36 7.39 -1.82 0.02
C ALA A 36 7.34 -2.51 1.40
N MET A 37 6.16 -2.58 2.02
CA MET A 37 5.96 -3.28 3.30
C MET A 37 6.22 -4.79 3.17
N LEU A 38 5.77 -5.42 2.08
CA LEU A 38 6.09 -6.82 1.78
C LEU A 38 7.60 -7.06 1.60
N CYS A 39 8.32 -6.06 1.08
CA CYS A 39 9.79 -6.05 1.04
C CYS A 39 10.47 -5.61 2.35
N GLY A 40 9.74 -5.59 3.47
CA GLY A 40 10.28 -5.28 4.80
C GLY A 40 10.54 -3.79 5.06
N ARG A 41 9.90 -2.88 4.32
CA ARG A 41 9.99 -1.43 4.57
C ARG A 41 8.82 -0.97 5.45
N THR A 42 9.09 -0.82 6.75
CA THR A 42 8.07 -0.45 7.75
C THR A 42 7.96 1.05 8.00
N SER A 43 8.90 1.87 7.52
CA SER A 43 8.86 3.33 7.67
C SER A 43 8.43 4.03 6.37
N LEU A 44 7.71 5.15 6.50
CA LEU A 44 7.33 5.99 5.36
C LEU A 44 8.53 6.49 4.55
N LYS A 45 9.67 6.77 5.21
CA LYS A 45 10.93 7.10 4.53
C LYS A 45 11.45 5.91 3.72
N GLY A 46 11.37 4.71 4.30
CA GLY A 46 11.70 3.45 3.64
C GLY A 46 10.84 3.19 2.40
N ILE A 47 9.53 3.41 2.50
CA ILE A 47 8.57 3.28 1.40
C ILE A 47 8.89 4.28 0.28
N ALA A 48 9.13 5.55 0.60
CA ALA A 48 9.50 6.56 -0.39
C ALA A 48 10.85 6.26 -1.07
N ARG A 49 11.80 5.66 -0.33
CA ARG A 49 13.08 5.20 -0.88
C ARG A 49 12.88 4.00 -1.81
N PHE A 50 12.04 3.03 -1.43
CA PHE A 50 11.70 1.88 -2.26
C PHE A 50 11.10 2.32 -3.60
N GLY A 51 10.09 3.22 -3.57
CA GLY A 51 9.49 3.75 -4.79
C GLY A 51 10.52 4.37 -5.75
N ARG A 52 11.43 5.20 -5.22
CA ARG A 52 12.48 5.82 -6.03
C ARG A 52 13.46 4.79 -6.61
N ALA A 53 13.84 3.78 -5.84
CA ALA A 53 14.76 2.75 -6.28
C ALA A 53 14.19 1.86 -7.39
N HIS A 54 12.87 1.64 -7.39
CA HIS A 54 12.19 0.74 -8.32
C HIS A 54 11.27 1.48 -9.32
N VAL A 55 11.50 2.78 -9.54
CA VAL A 55 10.57 3.63 -10.32
C VAL A 55 10.35 3.12 -11.75
N LYS A 56 11.39 2.55 -12.39
CA LYS A 56 11.30 2.01 -13.75
C LYS A 56 10.38 0.80 -13.79
N GLN A 57 10.60 -0.20 -12.92
CA GLN A 57 9.77 -1.39 -12.84
C GLN A 57 8.33 -1.05 -12.41
N LEU A 58 8.16 -0.11 -11.48
CA LEU A 58 6.84 0.31 -11.03
C LEU A 58 6.04 0.99 -12.16
N ALA A 59 6.69 1.76 -13.03
CA ALA A 59 6.03 2.44 -14.13
C ALA A 59 5.46 1.47 -15.19
N GLU A 60 5.98 0.24 -15.25
CA GLU A 60 5.49 -0.81 -16.16
C GLU A 60 4.17 -1.43 -15.68
N VAL A 61 3.93 -1.46 -14.37
CA VAL A 61 2.80 -2.19 -13.77
C VAL A 61 1.72 -1.28 -13.18
N ILE A 62 2.04 -0.03 -12.84
CA ILE A 62 1.09 0.94 -12.30
C ILE A 62 1.29 2.33 -12.92
N PRO A 63 0.21 3.13 -13.08
CA PRO A 63 0.32 4.45 -13.66
C PRO A 63 1.10 5.38 -12.72
N LEU A 64 2.26 5.86 -13.21
CA LEU A 64 3.12 6.83 -12.56
C LEU A 64 3.24 8.12 -13.40
N PRO A 65 2.67 9.24 -12.95
CA PRO A 65 2.73 10.49 -13.70
C PRO A 65 4.18 10.97 -13.80
N ARG A 66 4.63 11.25 -15.03
CA ARG A 66 5.99 11.69 -15.35
C ARG A 66 7.08 10.71 -14.89
N ASN A 67 6.77 9.41 -14.78
CA ASN A 67 7.69 8.38 -14.28
C ASN A 67 8.29 8.74 -12.92
N LYS A 68 7.48 9.34 -12.03
CA LYS A 68 7.88 9.71 -10.67
C LYS A 68 7.00 9.00 -9.66
N THR A 69 7.64 8.48 -8.61
CA THR A 69 6.91 7.94 -7.45
C THR A 69 6.45 9.06 -6.51
N PRO A 70 5.41 8.81 -5.70
CA PRO A 70 5.03 9.72 -4.64
C PRO A 70 6.20 10.06 -3.70
N SER A 71 6.22 11.30 -3.20
CA SER A 71 7.19 11.75 -2.21
C SER A 71 6.87 11.19 -0.82
N PHE A 72 7.83 11.30 0.11
CA PHE A 72 7.59 11.06 1.55
C PHE A 72 6.36 11.81 2.08
N SER A 73 6.22 13.10 1.74
CA SER A 73 5.07 13.90 2.16
C SER A 73 3.75 13.41 1.59
N THR A 74 3.77 12.77 0.42
CA THR A 74 2.57 12.16 -0.18
C THR A 74 2.19 10.88 0.56
N PHE A 75 3.16 10.03 0.90
CA PHE A 75 2.91 8.85 1.72
C PHE A 75 2.46 9.20 3.14
N GLN A 76 2.99 10.28 3.73
CA GLN A 76 2.55 10.77 5.04
C GLN A 76 1.11 11.27 5.03
N ARG A 77 0.67 11.96 3.97
CA ARG A 77 -0.74 12.33 3.81
C ARG A 77 -1.61 11.11 3.61
N LEU A 78 -1.18 10.19 2.73
CA LEU A 78 -1.91 8.95 2.46
C LEU A 78 -2.13 8.13 3.74
N SER A 79 -1.09 7.95 4.55
CA SER A 79 -1.18 7.15 5.79
C SER A 79 -2.12 7.75 6.83
N ARG A 80 -2.44 9.05 6.74
CA ARG A 80 -3.38 9.73 7.64
C ARG A 80 -4.82 9.71 7.12
N GLN A 81 -5.00 9.51 5.82
CA GLN A 81 -6.29 9.61 5.13
C GLN A 81 -6.87 8.24 4.79
N VAL A 82 -6.02 7.25 4.54
CA VAL A 82 -6.48 5.90 4.19
C VAL A 82 -7.22 5.28 5.37
N ASP A 83 -8.36 4.66 5.09
CA ASP A 83 -9.05 3.81 6.04
C ASP A 83 -8.24 2.52 6.25
N ALA A 84 -7.70 2.37 7.46
CA ALA A 84 -6.88 1.21 7.82
C ALA A 84 -7.67 -0.11 7.79
N GLN A 85 -8.96 -0.08 8.13
CA GLN A 85 -9.82 -1.25 8.13
C GLN A 85 -10.11 -1.72 6.70
N GLN A 86 -10.40 -0.80 5.78
CA GLN A 86 -10.56 -1.12 4.36
C GLN A 86 -9.27 -1.68 3.76
N LEU A 87 -8.12 -1.08 4.10
CA LEU A 87 -6.81 -1.55 3.63
C LEU A 87 -6.52 -2.99 4.11
N CYS A 88 -6.68 -3.26 5.40
CA CYS A 88 -6.49 -4.59 5.97
C CYS A 88 -7.44 -5.62 5.35
N THR A 89 -8.72 -5.27 5.19
CA THR A 89 -9.74 -6.15 4.59
C THR A 89 -9.38 -6.50 3.15
N SER A 90 -9.03 -5.49 2.35
CA SER A 90 -8.65 -5.66 0.94
C SER A 90 -7.39 -6.51 0.79
N PHE A 91 -6.37 -6.25 1.62
CA PHE A 91 -5.14 -7.04 1.65
C PHE A 91 -5.39 -8.50 2.05
N ASN A 92 -6.19 -8.74 3.09
CA ASN A 92 -6.53 -10.09 3.55
C ASN A 92 -7.32 -10.88 2.49
N ARG A 93 -8.26 -10.24 1.80
CA ARG A 93 -9.01 -10.85 0.69
C ARG A 93 -8.09 -11.21 -0.48
N TRP A 94 -7.14 -10.35 -0.81
CA TRP A 94 -6.12 -10.66 -1.81
C TRP A 94 -5.27 -11.88 -1.41
N MET A 95 -4.76 -11.89 -0.17
CA MET A 95 -3.94 -12.98 0.38
C MET A 95 -4.69 -14.31 0.49
N ALA A 96 -6.00 -14.28 0.75
CA ALA A 96 -6.82 -15.49 0.89
C ALA A 96 -6.78 -16.37 -0.37
N GLN A 97 -6.52 -15.80 -1.55
CA GLN A 97 -6.36 -16.56 -2.79
C GLN A 97 -5.12 -17.47 -2.82
N TYR A 98 -4.15 -17.20 -1.95
CA TYR A 98 -2.88 -17.94 -1.87
C TYR A 98 -2.79 -18.82 -0.61
N ARG A 99 -3.81 -18.81 0.26
CA ARG A 99 -3.83 -19.66 1.46
C ARG A 99 -4.47 -21.01 1.13
N GLY A 100 -3.70 -22.09 1.26
CA GLY A 100 -4.24 -23.42 1.49
C GLY A 100 -4.48 -23.59 2.98
N HIS A 101 -5.74 -23.73 3.41
CA HIS A 101 -6.32 -24.14 4.71
C HIS A 101 -5.63 -23.87 6.08
N GLU A 102 -4.44 -23.29 6.18
CA GLU A 102 -3.76 -23.02 7.45
C GLU A 102 -3.90 -21.53 7.82
N THR A 103 -4.83 -21.27 8.72
CA THR A 103 -5.00 -19.96 9.36
C THR A 103 -4.11 -19.90 10.60
N ILE A 104 -2.94 -19.27 10.47
CA ILE A 104 -2.12 -18.91 11.63
C ILE A 104 -2.68 -17.62 12.20
N ALA A 105 -3.22 -17.67 13.41
CA ALA A 105 -3.61 -16.48 14.16
C ALA A 105 -2.33 -15.76 14.62
N ILE A 106 -2.06 -14.59 14.05
CA ILE A 106 -0.98 -13.72 14.49
C ILE A 106 -1.61 -12.66 15.40
N ASP A 107 -1.31 -12.74 16.69
CA ASP A 107 -1.73 -11.75 17.67
C ASP A 107 -0.95 -10.44 17.46
N GLY A 108 -1.64 -9.39 17.03
CA GLY A 108 -1.07 -8.12 16.64
C GLY A 108 -0.59 -7.24 17.80
N LYS A 109 -0.44 -7.77 19.02
CA LYS A 109 -0.03 -7.01 20.22
C LYS A 109 1.30 -6.25 20.05
N SER A 110 2.16 -6.68 19.11
CA SER A 110 3.43 -6.01 18.80
C SER A 110 3.37 -5.07 17.58
N ILE A 111 2.23 -4.94 16.90
CA ILE A 111 2.06 -4.07 15.71
C ILE A 111 1.94 -2.59 16.12
N THR A 112 1.47 -2.33 17.35
CA THR A 112 1.67 -1.04 18.02
C THR A 112 3.07 -1.01 18.61
N SER A 113 3.96 -0.23 18.01
CA SER A 113 5.23 0.18 18.63
C SER A 113 4.98 0.60 20.07
N THR A 114 5.84 0.17 20.99
CA THR A 114 5.97 0.82 22.31
C THR A 114 6.26 2.30 22.05
N PHE A 115 5.32 3.18 22.35
CA PHE A 115 5.55 4.62 22.34
C PHE A 115 6.35 4.94 23.60
N GLN A 116 7.67 5.11 23.48
CA GLN A 116 8.44 5.80 24.52
C GLN A 116 8.31 7.30 24.23
N ALA A 117 7.61 7.97 25.14
CA ALA A 117 7.54 9.43 25.24
C ALA A 117 8.88 10.00 25.73
#